data_AF-A0A087UA21-F1
#
_entry.id   AF-A0A087UA21-F1
#
_cell.length_a   1.000
_cell.length_b   1.000
_cell.length_c   1.000
_cell.angle_alpha   90.00
_cell.angle_beta   90.00
_cell.angle_gamma   90.00
#
_symmetry.space_group_name_H-M   'P 1'
#
loop_
_entity.id
_entity.type
_entity.pdbx_description
1 polymer ?
#
loop_
_entity_poly.entity_id
_entity_poly.type
_entity_poly.pdbx_seq_one_letter_code
_entity_poly.pdbx_strand_id
1 'polypeptide(L)'
;MNYPFDVDKAIKFLGSISDLIFVFFDPIGQALRKRTLNVVESLSAKYGEKIKLFLSKADEAGNETDRQKVLMQIVQELCKRPVLNRAGFDLSTIYIPNPNKPVRCANQIEEVCKEIEKTINRTVQHTLNALETDCTRIENEITNIIKRNDQSRSENLKSSGKGVILGLIGIMLPVLVIVGFLASSNSGKILSSILGHSTTEALKFYLNPFLIIWESLPEDCHLFIVIFIIIVSVLLLILAQWHIRLQPTLSRKQKNALLEKAEYVQTIIKNRKRQLYDEYLRQSVADHEL
;
A
#
# COMPACT_ATOMS: atom_id res chain seq x y z
N MET A 1 44.51 -14.02 1.73
CA MET A 1 43.85 -12.97 0.94
C MET A 1 42.95 -12.17 1.87
N ASN A 2 43.20 -10.87 2.00
CA ASN A 2 42.31 -9.96 2.72
C ASN A 2 41.45 -9.24 1.68
N TYR A 3 40.16 -9.60 1.62
CA TYR A 3 39.20 -8.86 0.82
C TYR A 3 38.92 -7.51 1.49
N PRO A 4 38.62 -6.44 0.74
CA PRO A 4 38.28 -5.14 1.30
C PRO A 4 36.88 -5.10 1.95
N PHE A 5 36.19 -6.24 2.00
CA PHE A 5 34.85 -6.38 2.57
C PHE A 5 34.71 -7.72 3.28
N ASP A 6 33.67 -7.82 4.12
CA ASP A 6 33.30 -9.03 4.83
C ASP A 6 32.61 -10.02 3.87
N VAL A 7 33.37 -11.01 3.41
CA VAL A 7 32.91 -12.05 2.50
C VAL A 7 31.74 -12.84 3.09
N ASP A 8 31.74 -13.10 4.40
CA ASP A 8 30.71 -13.91 5.03
C ASP A 8 29.38 -13.14 5.08
N LYS A 9 29.43 -11.82 5.31
CA LYS A 9 28.25 -10.94 5.19
C LYS A 9 27.75 -10.84 3.75
N ALA A 10 28.64 -10.71 2.78
CA ALA A 10 28.27 -10.64 1.37
C ALA A 10 27.55 -11.92 0.92
N ILE A 11 28.08 -13.10 1.28
CA ILE A 11 27.45 -14.39 0.98
C ILE A 11 26.07 -14.50 1.64
N LYS A 12 25.92 -14.06 2.90
CA LYS A 12 24.62 -14.07 3.59
C LYS A 12 23.60 -13.16 2.94
N PHE A 13 24.03 -11.98 2.48
CA PHE A 13 23.18 -11.05 1.75
C PHE A 13 22.71 -11.67 0.43
N LEU A 14 23.62 -12.22 -0.37
CA LEU A 14 23.26 -12.89 -1.63
C LEU A 14 22.31 -14.07 -1.41
N GLY A 15 22.56 -14.88 -0.37
CA GLY A 15 21.67 -15.98 0.01
C GLY A 15 20.24 -15.54 0.37
N SER A 16 20.05 -14.30 0.82
CA SER A 16 18.72 -13.78 1.14
C SER A 16 17.87 -13.45 -0.09
N ILE A 17 18.51 -13.06 -1.19
CA ILE A 17 17.85 -12.67 -2.45
C ILE A 17 17.84 -13.80 -3.48
N SER A 18 18.64 -14.85 -3.31
CA SER A 18 18.70 -15.99 -4.21
C SER A 18 17.48 -16.89 -4.11
N ASP A 19 17.06 -17.46 -5.24
CA ASP A 19 16.02 -18.50 -5.30
C ASP A 19 16.56 -19.90 -4.92
N LEU A 20 17.80 -20.20 -5.33
CA LEU A 20 18.52 -21.44 -5.04
C LEU A 20 19.93 -21.14 -4.54
N ILE A 21 20.43 -21.97 -3.63
CA ILE A 21 21.78 -21.88 -3.08
C ILE A 21 22.45 -23.23 -3.25
N PHE A 22 23.49 -23.29 -4.08
CA PHE A 22 24.26 -24.51 -4.29
C PHE A 22 25.57 -24.46 -3.53
N VAL A 23 25.85 -25.53 -2.79
CA VAL A 23 27.09 -25.70 -2.04
C VAL A 23 27.82 -26.93 -2.57
N PHE A 24 28.99 -26.71 -3.16
CA PHE A 24 29.80 -27.76 -3.76
C PHE A 24 30.93 -28.18 -2.84
N PHE A 25 31.00 -29.47 -2.54
CA PHE A 25 32.10 -30.12 -1.84
C PHE A 25 32.98 -30.82 -2.87
N ASP A 26 34.30 -30.70 -2.72
CA ASP A 26 35.28 -31.35 -3.60
C ASP A 26 35.87 -32.59 -2.88
N PRO A 27 35.88 -33.78 -3.49
CA PRO A 27 36.41 -35.01 -2.89
C PRO A 27 37.93 -35.01 -2.66
N ILE A 28 38.68 -34.18 -3.40
CA ILE A 28 40.15 -34.14 -3.34
C ILE A 28 40.64 -32.99 -2.42
N GLY A 29 39.73 -32.10 -1.99
CA GLY A 29 40.04 -30.91 -1.18
C GLY A 29 39.65 -31.00 0.30
N GLN A 30 40.06 -29.98 1.08
CA GLN A 30 39.54 -29.73 2.44
C GLN A 30 38.13 -29.14 2.39
N ALA A 31 37.15 -29.91 1.93
CA ALA A 31 35.78 -29.44 1.69
C ALA A 31 35.01 -29.08 2.98
N LEU A 32 35.48 -29.54 4.14
CA LEU A 32 34.78 -29.48 5.43
C LEU A 32 35.33 -28.40 6.38
N ARG A 33 35.87 -27.31 5.83
CA ARG A 33 36.43 -26.22 6.66
C ARG A 33 35.36 -25.57 7.54
N LYS A 34 35.72 -25.34 8.82
CA LYS A 34 34.83 -24.74 9.85
C LYS A 34 34.19 -23.44 9.39
N ARG A 35 34.93 -22.56 8.71
CA ARG A 35 34.40 -21.27 8.21
C ARG A 35 33.28 -21.46 7.20
N THR A 36 33.47 -22.32 6.20
CA THR A 36 32.45 -22.63 5.18
C THR A 36 31.20 -23.22 5.82
N LEU A 37 31.38 -24.22 6.70
CA LEU A 37 30.25 -24.86 7.39
C LEU A 37 29.48 -23.89 8.29
N ASN A 38 30.15 -22.95 8.96
CA ASN A 38 29.46 -21.92 9.75
C ASN A 38 28.61 -20.98 8.89
N VAL A 39 29.10 -20.62 7.69
CA VAL A 39 28.33 -19.79 6.74
C VAL A 39 27.13 -20.58 6.22
N VAL A 40 27.33 -21.82 5.79
CA VAL A 40 26.26 -22.70 5.27
C VAL A 40 25.22 -22.99 6.35
N GLU A 41 25.62 -23.24 7.60
CA GLU A 41 24.71 -23.41 8.74
C GLU A 41 23.88 -22.14 8.99
N SER A 42 24.50 -20.97 8.98
CA SER A 42 23.79 -19.70 9.18
C SER A 42 22.79 -19.39 8.05
N LEU A 43 23.10 -19.83 6.82
CA LEU A 43 22.19 -19.75 5.69
C LEU A 43 21.06 -20.77 5.82
N SER A 44 21.37 -22.02 6.17
CA SER A 44 20.39 -23.10 6.30
C SER A 44 19.37 -22.83 7.40
N ALA A 45 19.79 -22.18 8.49
CA ALA A 45 18.90 -21.77 9.57
C ALA A 45 17.75 -20.84 9.10
N LYS A 46 17.96 -20.07 8.02
CA LYS A 46 16.95 -19.13 7.48
C LYS A 46 16.37 -19.57 6.14
N TYR A 47 17.15 -20.27 5.32
CA TYR A 47 16.86 -20.57 3.93
C TYR A 47 17.13 -22.05 3.58
N GLY A 48 17.00 -22.95 4.55
CA GLY A 48 17.34 -24.37 4.39
C GLY A 48 16.65 -25.05 3.20
N GLU A 49 15.42 -24.65 2.85
CA GLU A 49 14.70 -25.19 1.69
C GLU A 49 15.33 -24.82 0.33
N LYS A 50 16.09 -23.73 0.28
CA LYS A 50 16.77 -23.24 -0.92
C LYS A 50 18.16 -23.88 -1.10
N ILE A 51 18.70 -24.50 -0.05
CA ILE A 51 20.06 -25.03 -0.05
C ILE A 51 20.08 -26.44 -0.61
N LYS A 52 20.97 -26.67 -1.58
CA LYS A 52 21.31 -27.99 -2.08
C LYS A 52 22.80 -28.23 -1.93
N LEU A 53 23.14 -29.41 -1.43
CA LEU A 53 24.51 -29.82 -1.20
C LEU A 53 24.91 -30.82 -2.28
N PHE A 54 26.09 -30.62 -2.85
CA PHE A 54 26.59 -31.48 -3.92
C PHE A 54 28.02 -31.91 -3.66
N LEU A 55 28.32 -33.19 -3.89
CA LEU A 55 29.68 -33.66 -4.11
C LEU A 55 30.02 -33.44 -5.58
N SER A 56 30.80 -32.39 -5.84
CA SER A 56 31.34 -32.06 -7.16
C SER A 56 32.51 -32.98 -7.53
N LYS A 57 32.85 -33.09 -8.82
CA LYS A 57 33.96 -33.92 -9.33
C LYS A 57 33.91 -35.37 -8.82
N ALA A 58 32.70 -35.92 -8.69
CA ALA A 58 32.52 -37.27 -8.18
C ALA A 58 33.25 -38.33 -9.04
N ASP A 59 33.57 -38.02 -10.30
CA ASP A 59 34.34 -38.87 -11.20
C ASP A 59 35.86 -38.94 -10.90
N GLU A 60 36.37 -38.01 -10.09
CA GLU A 60 37.77 -37.98 -9.66
C GLU A 60 38.00 -38.68 -8.31
N ALA A 61 36.92 -39.00 -7.60
CA ALA A 61 36.92 -39.60 -6.27
C ALA A 61 37.21 -41.12 -6.27
N GLY A 62 38.14 -41.57 -7.11
CA GLY A 62 38.60 -42.96 -7.15
C GLY A 62 37.51 -43.99 -7.48
N ASN A 63 37.64 -45.19 -6.90
CA ASN A 63 36.69 -46.29 -7.08
C ASN A 63 35.39 -46.03 -6.31
N GLU A 64 34.32 -46.78 -6.62
CA GLU A 64 33.01 -46.61 -5.97
C GLU A 64 33.07 -46.67 -4.44
N THR A 65 33.88 -47.57 -3.89
CA THR A 65 34.11 -47.69 -2.44
C THR A 65 34.76 -46.44 -1.85
N ASP A 66 35.69 -45.80 -2.56
CA ASP A 66 36.35 -44.59 -2.10
C ASP A 66 35.39 -43.41 -2.15
N ARG A 67 34.57 -43.31 -3.21
CA ARG A 67 33.48 -42.32 -3.31
C ARG A 67 32.48 -42.43 -2.17
N GLN A 68 32.03 -43.65 -1.87
CA GLN A 68 31.09 -43.89 -0.77
C GLN A 68 31.69 -43.51 0.59
N LYS A 69 32.99 -43.76 0.81
CA LYS A 69 33.69 -43.31 2.04
C LYS A 69 33.73 -41.79 2.14
N VAL A 70 34.07 -41.09 1.06
CA VAL A 70 34.12 -39.62 1.03
C VAL A 70 32.72 -39.04 1.27
N LEU A 71 31.71 -39.58 0.58
CA LEU A 71 30.31 -39.17 0.77
C LEU A 71 29.89 -39.36 2.24
N MET A 72 30.15 -40.54 2.81
CA MET A 72 29.82 -40.86 4.20
C MET A 72 30.52 -39.90 5.17
N GLN A 73 31.80 -39.57 4.94
CA GLN A 73 32.53 -38.61 5.78
C GLN A 73 31.91 -37.22 5.73
N ILE A 74 31.54 -36.74 4.54
CA ILE A 74 30.89 -35.43 4.38
C ILE A 74 29.52 -35.43 5.06
N VAL A 75 28.69 -36.44 4.82
CA VAL A 75 27.37 -36.58 5.45
C VAL A 75 27.51 -36.60 6.98
N GLN A 76 28.44 -37.38 7.53
CA GLN A 76 28.69 -37.42 8.97
C GLN A 76 29.08 -36.06 9.54
N GLU A 77 29.99 -35.31 8.90
CA GLU A 77 30.36 -33.97 9.36
C GLU A 77 29.19 -32.97 9.26
N LEU A 78 28.33 -33.09 8.24
CA LEU A 78 27.14 -32.26 8.11
C LEU A 78 26.09 -32.60 9.17
N CYS A 79 25.85 -33.89 9.44
CA CYS A 79 24.90 -34.37 10.43
C CYS A 79 25.30 -34.06 11.88
N LYS A 80 26.59 -33.77 12.16
CA LYS A 80 27.02 -33.22 13.45
C LYS A 80 26.39 -31.86 13.75
N ARG A 81 25.89 -31.16 12.74
CA ARG A 81 25.21 -29.86 12.86
C ARG A 81 23.71 -30.07 12.66
N PRO A 82 22.88 -29.89 13.70
CA PRO A 82 21.44 -30.18 13.62
C PRO A 82 20.72 -29.48 12.45
N VAL A 83 21.13 -28.24 12.14
CA VAL A 83 20.54 -27.39 11.10
C VAL A 83 20.87 -27.88 9.68
N LEU A 84 21.96 -28.63 9.50
CA LEU A 84 22.38 -29.18 8.21
C LEU A 84 21.98 -30.64 8.03
N ASN A 85 21.38 -31.27 9.04
CA ASN A 85 21.09 -32.69 9.02
C ASN A 85 20.20 -33.10 7.83
N ARG A 86 19.10 -32.37 7.61
CA ARG A 86 18.18 -32.62 6.48
C ARG A 86 18.88 -32.50 5.12
N ALA A 87 19.58 -31.39 4.89
CA ALA A 87 20.30 -31.15 3.64
C ALA A 87 21.49 -32.09 3.44
N GLY A 88 22.08 -32.58 4.54
CA GLY A 88 23.19 -33.53 4.53
C GLY A 88 22.79 -34.93 4.05
N PHE A 89 21.58 -35.40 4.37
CA PHE A 89 21.09 -36.68 3.83
C PHE A 89 20.79 -36.63 2.34
N ASP A 90 20.40 -35.45 1.83
CA ASP A 90 20.09 -35.22 0.41
C ASP A 90 21.34 -34.83 -0.41
N LEU A 91 22.54 -35.24 0.02
CA LEU A 91 23.80 -34.92 -0.66
C LEU A 91 23.91 -35.68 -1.99
N SER A 92 23.83 -34.94 -3.09
CA SER A 92 23.83 -35.45 -4.45
C SER A 92 25.23 -35.44 -5.09
N THR A 93 25.49 -36.33 -6.05
CA THR A 93 26.77 -36.37 -6.79
C THR A 93 26.65 -35.74 -8.16
N ILE A 94 27.56 -34.82 -8.49
CA ILE A 94 27.63 -34.20 -9.81
C ILE A 94 29.05 -34.22 -10.36
N TYR A 95 29.17 -34.31 -11.67
CA TYR A 95 30.40 -34.06 -12.41
C TYR A 95 30.09 -33.59 -13.83
N ILE A 96 31.08 -33.01 -14.50
CA ILE A 96 30.96 -32.63 -15.91
C ILE A 96 31.43 -33.84 -16.73
N PRO A 97 30.56 -34.47 -17.55
CA PRO A 97 30.96 -35.61 -18.36
C PRO A 97 32.10 -35.28 -19.32
N ASN A 98 33.11 -36.15 -19.38
CA ASN A 98 34.20 -36.05 -20.35
C ASN A 98 34.09 -37.20 -21.36
N PRO A 99 33.92 -36.93 -22.67
CA PRO A 99 33.77 -37.99 -23.68
C PRO A 99 34.98 -38.93 -23.76
N ASN A 100 36.17 -38.47 -23.33
CA ASN A 100 37.41 -39.25 -23.36
C ASN A 100 37.60 -40.16 -22.13
N LYS A 101 36.76 -40.01 -21.10
CA LYS A 101 36.86 -40.77 -19.84
C LYS A 101 35.48 -41.33 -19.48
N PRO A 102 35.17 -42.59 -19.83
CA PRO A 102 33.92 -43.20 -19.42
C PRO A 102 33.94 -43.45 -17.90
N VAL A 103 33.01 -42.83 -17.17
CA VAL A 103 32.93 -42.92 -15.71
C VAL A 103 31.67 -43.69 -15.33
N ARG A 104 31.82 -44.73 -14.51
CA ARG A 104 30.70 -45.45 -13.87
C ARG A 104 30.36 -44.78 -12.54
N CYS A 105 29.84 -43.57 -12.59
CA CYS A 105 29.37 -42.82 -11.43
C CYS A 105 28.01 -42.20 -11.77
N ALA A 106 27.08 -42.28 -10.82
CA ALA A 106 25.80 -41.58 -10.93
C ALA A 106 26.06 -40.07 -11.03
N ASN A 107 25.49 -39.45 -12.06
CA ASN A 107 25.55 -38.02 -12.28
C ASN A 107 24.14 -37.44 -12.19
N GLN A 108 23.92 -36.50 -11.29
CA GLN A 108 22.62 -35.85 -11.15
C GLN A 108 22.59 -34.47 -11.81
N ILE A 109 23.58 -34.14 -12.65
CA ILE A 109 23.67 -32.81 -13.28
C ILE A 109 22.40 -32.49 -14.11
N GLU A 110 21.85 -33.44 -14.88
CA GLU A 110 20.58 -33.24 -15.58
C GLU A 110 19.39 -32.96 -14.64
N GLU A 111 19.34 -33.61 -13.48
CA GLU A 111 18.27 -33.38 -12.49
C GLU A 111 18.38 -31.98 -11.90
N VAL A 112 19.61 -31.53 -11.63
CA VAL A 112 19.90 -30.17 -11.15
C VAL A 112 19.52 -29.13 -12.22
N CYS A 113 19.86 -29.37 -13.48
CA CYS A 113 19.46 -28.49 -14.59
C CYS A 113 17.93 -28.36 -14.68
N LYS A 114 17.20 -29.47 -14.59
CA LYS A 114 15.72 -29.47 -14.56
C LYS A 114 15.17 -28.71 -13.35
N GLU A 115 15.80 -28.83 -12.19
CA GLU A 115 15.39 -28.07 -10.99
C GLU A 115 15.61 -26.56 -11.15
N ILE A 116 16.74 -26.16 -11.73
CA ILE A 116 17.03 -24.75 -12.04
C ILE A 116 15.97 -24.21 -13.00
N GLU A 117 15.72 -24.90 -14.11
CA GLU A 117 14.75 -24.49 -15.12
C GLU A 117 13.33 -24.39 -14.53
N LYS A 118 12.92 -25.39 -13.74
CA LYS A 118 11.63 -25.36 -13.03
C LYS A 118 11.53 -24.17 -12.08
N THR A 119 12.62 -23.84 -11.38
CA THR A 119 12.65 -22.70 -10.46
C THR A 119 12.56 -21.38 -11.19
N ILE A 120 13.30 -21.22 -12.30
CA ILE A 120 13.21 -20.04 -13.17
C ILE A 120 11.78 -19.86 -13.68
N ASN A 121 11.18 -20.92 -14.25
CA ASN A 121 9.80 -20.91 -14.72
C ASN A 121 8.83 -20.47 -13.62
N ARG A 122 8.96 -21.03 -12.41
CA ARG A 122 8.13 -20.66 -11.27
C ARG A 122 8.32 -19.20 -10.87
N THR A 123 9.55 -18.71 -10.80
CA THR A 123 9.87 -17.33 -10.42
C THR A 123 9.35 -16.33 -11.43
N VAL A 124 9.48 -16.62 -12.74
CA VAL A 124 8.93 -15.79 -13.81
C VAL A 124 7.40 -15.73 -13.70
N GLN A 125 6.73 -16.87 -13.57
CA GLN A 125 5.28 -16.93 -13.41
C GLN A 125 4.81 -16.17 -12.16
N HIS A 126 5.45 -16.41 -11.01
CA HIS A 126 5.10 -15.74 -9.76
C HIS A 126 5.28 -14.22 -9.86
N THR A 127 6.38 -13.76 -10.44
CA THR A 127 6.68 -12.33 -10.62
C THR A 127 5.67 -11.65 -11.54
N LEU A 128 5.31 -12.28 -12.66
CA LEU A 128 4.33 -11.73 -13.59
C LEU A 128 2.90 -11.75 -13.02
N ASN A 129 2.57 -12.71 -12.16
CA ASN A 129 1.28 -12.75 -11.46
C ASN A 129 1.22 -11.73 -10.32
N ALA A 130 2.30 -11.55 -9.59
CA ALA A 130 2.43 -10.49 -8.59
C ALA A 130 2.27 -9.11 -9.24
N LEU A 131 2.93 -8.88 -10.38
CA LEU A 131 2.78 -7.64 -11.15
C LEU A 131 1.32 -7.35 -11.52
N GLU A 132 0.56 -8.34 -11.97
CA GLU A 132 -0.86 -8.18 -12.29
C GLU A 132 -1.70 -7.87 -11.05
N THR A 133 -1.46 -8.59 -9.96
CA THR A 133 -2.16 -8.40 -8.68
C THR A 133 -1.87 -7.00 -8.11
N ASP A 134 -0.64 -6.52 -8.21
CA ASP A 134 -0.25 -5.18 -7.78
C ASP A 134 -0.89 -4.11 -8.67
N CYS A 135 -0.96 -4.33 -9.98
CA CYS A 135 -1.67 -3.43 -10.90
C CYS A 135 -3.16 -3.31 -10.55
N THR A 136 -3.85 -4.43 -10.30
CA THR A 136 -5.27 -4.40 -9.92
C THR A 136 -5.48 -3.78 -8.54
N ARG A 137 -4.55 -4.00 -7.61
CA ARG A 137 -4.57 -3.33 -6.30
C ARG A 137 -4.45 -1.82 -6.44
N ILE A 138 -3.50 -1.33 -7.25
CA ILE A 138 -3.34 0.11 -7.51
C ILE A 138 -4.61 0.70 -8.13
N GLU A 139 -5.19 0.00 -9.10
CA GLU A 139 -6.45 0.40 -9.76
C GLU A 139 -7.61 0.52 -8.77
N ASN A 140 -7.76 -0.47 -7.87
CA ASN A 140 -8.78 -0.47 -6.83
C ASN A 140 -8.57 0.66 -5.82
N GLU A 141 -7.33 0.91 -5.38
CA GLU A 141 -7.02 2.03 -4.48
C GLU A 141 -7.32 3.39 -5.11
N ILE A 142 -6.97 3.59 -6.39
CA ILE A 142 -7.29 4.82 -7.11
C ILE A 142 -8.81 5.01 -7.19
N THR A 143 -9.55 3.94 -7.54
CA THR A 143 -11.02 3.98 -7.63
C THR A 143 -11.65 4.30 -6.27
N ASN A 144 -11.14 3.70 -5.19
CA ASN A 144 -11.59 3.97 -3.82
C ASN A 144 -11.33 5.42 -3.41
N ILE A 145 -10.17 5.97 -3.74
CA ILE A 145 -9.81 7.38 -3.49
C ILE A 145 -10.78 8.32 -4.23
N ILE A 146 -11.07 8.04 -5.50
CA ILE A 146 -12.01 8.84 -6.29
C ILE A 146 -13.43 8.76 -5.72
N LYS A 147 -13.89 7.56 -5.38
CA LYS A 147 -15.22 7.34 -4.79
C LYS A 147 -15.37 8.06 -3.46
N ARG A 148 -14.37 7.96 -2.58
CA ARG A 148 -14.34 8.68 -1.29
C ARG A 148 -14.37 10.19 -1.51
N ASN A 149 -13.61 10.70 -2.47
CA ASN A 149 -13.63 12.12 -2.80
C ASN A 149 -15.00 12.61 -3.28
N ASP A 150 -15.65 11.85 -4.16
CA ASP A 150 -16.97 12.23 -4.68
C ASP A 150 -18.04 12.18 -3.57
N GLN A 151 -17.92 11.23 -2.62
CA GLN A 151 -18.73 11.19 -1.41
C GLN A 151 -18.47 12.40 -0.50
N SER A 152 -17.22 12.70 -0.16
CA SER A 152 -16.85 13.87 0.65
C SER A 152 -17.32 15.18 0.01
N ARG A 153 -17.30 15.29 -1.32
CA ARG A 153 -17.84 16.46 -2.03
C ARG A 153 -19.35 16.59 -1.86
N SER A 154 -20.09 15.49 -1.96
CA SER A 154 -21.54 15.48 -1.74
C SER A 154 -21.90 15.83 -0.29
N GLU A 155 -21.19 15.25 0.67
CA GLU A 155 -21.35 15.54 2.10
C GLU A 155 -21.02 16.99 2.42
N ASN A 156 -19.93 17.53 1.85
CA ASN A 156 -19.54 18.93 1.98
C ASN A 156 -20.61 19.88 1.42
N LEU A 157 -21.19 19.57 0.26
CA LEU A 157 -22.27 20.38 -0.33
C LEU A 157 -23.50 20.39 0.60
N LYS A 158 -23.88 19.22 1.11
CA LYS A 158 -25.05 19.07 2.00
C LYS A 158 -24.84 19.76 3.35
N SER A 159 -23.66 19.61 3.94
CA SER A 159 -23.30 20.21 5.23
C SER A 159 -23.12 21.72 5.12
N SER A 160 -22.50 22.21 4.03
CA SER A 160 -22.41 23.64 3.73
C SER A 160 -23.79 24.26 3.52
N GLY A 161 -24.69 23.60 2.78
CA GLY A 161 -26.06 24.11 2.58
C GLY A 161 -26.83 24.25 3.89
N LYS A 162 -26.78 23.22 4.75
CA LYS A 162 -27.38 23.27 6.10
C LYS A 162 -26.79 24.38 6.96
N GLY A 163 -25.46 24.51 6.95
CA GLY A 163 -24.75 25.55 7.69
C GLY A 163 -25.12 26.96 7.24
N VAL A 164 -25.22 27.21 5.93
CA VAL A 164 -25.66 28.51 5.38
C VAL A 164 -27.10 28.83 5.77
N ILE A 165 -28.02 27.87 5.68
CA ILE A 165 -29.43 28.08 6.09
C ILE A 165 -29.53 28.41 7.58
N LEU A 166 -28.85 27.64 8.44
CA LEU A 166 -28.81 27.90 9.88
C LEU A 166 -28.17 29.25 10.20
N GLY A 167 -27.11 29.62 9.48
CA GLY A 167 -26.45 30.92 9.61
C GLY A 167 -27.36 32.09 9.22
N LEU A 168 -28.08 31.97 8.10
CA LEU A 168 -29.05 32.99 7.65
C LEU A 168 -30.19 33.17 8.67
N ILE A 169 -30.76 32.08 9.20
CA ILE A 169 -31.80 32.15 10.23
C ILE A 169 -31.25 32.78 11.52
N GLY A 170 -30.04 32.37 11.91
CA GLY A 170 -29.35 32.90 13.09
C GLY A 170 -29.13 34.42 13.01
N ILE A 171 -28.81 34.97 11.84
CA ILE A 171 -28.64 36.43 11.64
C ILE A 171 -29.98 37.14 11.47
N MET A 172 -30.96 36.54 10.78
CA MET A 172 -32.25 37.18 10.52
C MET A 172 -33.06 37.43 11.80
N LEU A 173 -33.02 36.51 12.77
CA LEU A 173 -33.74 36.64 14.05
C LEU A 173 -33.42 37.95 14.80
N PRO A 174 -32.16 38.28 15.14
CA PRO A 174 -31.83 39.51 15.85
C PRO A 174 -32.08 40.76 14.99
N VAL A 175 -31.88 40.69 13.67
CA VAL A 175 -32.21 41.81 12.77
C VAL A 175 -33.70 42.12 12.81
N LEU A 176 -34.56 41.11 12.77
CA LEU A 176 -36.01 41.28 12.82
C LEU A 176 -36.45 41.91 14.15
N VAL A 177 -35.82 41.51 15.27
CA VAL A 177 -36.05 42.12 16.59
C VAL A 177 -35.59 43.58 16.63
N ILE A 178 -34.40 43.91 16.10
CA ILE A 178 -33.88 45.30 16.07
C ILE A 178 -34.78 46.19 15.20
N VAL A 179 -35.12 45.75 14.00
CA VAL A 179 -35.98 46.51 13.07
C VAL A 179 -37.39 46.65 13.64
N GLY A 180 -37.94 45.58 14.25
CA GLY A 180 -39.23 45.61 14.92
C GLY A 180 -39.27 46.56 16.12
N PHE A 181 -38.21 46.57 16.94
CA PHE A 181 -38.05 47.53 18.03
C PHE A 181 -37.99 48.97 17.49
N LEU A 182 -37.18 49.24 16.46
CA LEU A 182 -37.08 50.56 15.84
C LEU A 182 -38.40 51.05 15.25
N ALA A 183 -39.18 50.14 14.65
CA ALA A 183 -40.49 50.42 14.06
C ALA A 183 -41.61 50.57 15.11
N SER A 184 -41.39 50.11 16.34
CA SER A 184 -42.37 50.20 17.43
C SER A 184 -42.63 51.65 17.85
N SER A 185 -43.78 51.84 18.48
CA SER A 185 -44.40 53.13 18.82
C SER A 185 -43.49 54.08 19.64
N ASN A 186 -42.52 53.54 20.40
CA ASN A 186 -41.62 54.32 21.25
C ASN A 186 -40.45 54.98 20.50
N SER A 187 -39.96 54.39 19.40
CA SER A 187 -38.81 54.89 18.62
C SER A 187 -39.14 55.27 17.17
N GLY A 188 -40.37 55.00 16.71
CA GLY A 188 -40.80 55.27 15.33
C GLY A 188 -40.65 56.73 14.88
N LYS A 189 -40.66 57.69 15.83
CA LYS A 189 -40.41 59.13 15.58
C LYS A 189 -38.96 59.43 15.16
N ILE A 190 -38.01 58.67 15.68
CA ILE A 190 -36.58 58.77 15.33
C ILE A 190 -36.38 58.14 13.93
N LEU A 191 -37.02 57.01 13.66
CA LEU A 191 -36.92 56.32 12.38
C LEU A 191 -37.49 57.15 11.21
N SER A 192 -38.64 57.82 11.41
CA SER A 192 -39.24 58.70 10.41
C SER A 192 -38.38 59.92 10.07
N SER A 193 -37.51 60.36 10.99
CA SER A 193 -36.58 61.48 10.79
C SER A 193 -35.35 61.10 9.97
N ILE A 194 -34.97 59.82 9.96
CA ILE A 194 -33.74 59.32 9.30
C ILE A 194 -34.07 58.66 7.94
N LEU A 195 -35.13 57.86 7.85
CA LEU A 195 -35.49 57.10 6.65
C LEU A 195 -36.55 57.79 5.76
N GLY A 196 -37.27 58.77 6.30
CA GLY A 196 -38.41 59.44 5.64
C GLY A 196 -39.75 58.76 5.92
N HIS A 197 -40.85 59.50 5.75
CA HIS A 197 -42.20 59.03 6.09
C HIS A 197 -42.68 57.86 5.22
N SER A 198 -42.42 57.89 3.90
CA SER A 198 -42.92 56.88 2.95
C SER A 198 -42.29 55.49 3.16
N THR A 199 -41.00 55.42 3.49
CA THR A 199 -40.28 54.16 3.75
C THR A 199 -40.64 53.59 5.12
N THR A 200 -40.90 54.44 6.11
CA THR A 200 -41.32 54.03 7.46
C THR A 200 -42.72 53.42 7.43
N GLU A 201 -43.65 53.96 6.64
CA GLU A 201 -44.98 53.38 6.45
C GLU A 201 -44.93 52.04 5.71
N ALA A 202 -44.10 51.92 4.66
CA ALA A 202 -43.90 50.64 3.98
C ALA A 202 -43.30 49.58 4.92
N LEU A 203 -42.31 49.95 5.73
CA LEU A 203 -41.67 49.03 6.68
C LEU A 203 -42.64 48.57 7.76
N LYS A 204 -43.48 49.47 8.29
CA LYS A 204 -44.56 49.14 9.22
C LYS A 204 -45.60 48.21 8.62
N PHE A 205 -45.93 48.35 7.33
CA PHE A 205 -46.83 47.43 6.64
C PHE A 205 -46.28 46.00 6.59
N TYR A 206 -45.01 45.83 6.26
CA TYR A 206 -44.37 44.51 6.22
C TYR A 206 -44.12 43.88 7.60
N LEU A 207 -43.88 44.71 8.63
CA LEU A 207 -43.67 44.26 10.01
C LEU A 207 -44.95 44.20 10.84
N ASN A 208 -46.10 44.59 10.29
CA ASN A 208 -47.38 44.66 10.99
C ASN A 208 -47.74 43.39 11.80
N PRO A 209 -47.64 42.16 11.26
CA PRO A 209 -47.92 40.96 12.06
C PRO A 209 -46.94 40.78 13.23
N PHE A 210 -45.68 41.19 13.09
CA PHE A 210 -44.71 41.17 14.19
C PHE A 210 -45.03 42.25 15.23
N LEU A 211 -45.40 43.46 14.80
CA LEU A 211 -45.75 44.57 15.69
C LEU A 211 -46.99 44.26 16.53
N ILE A 212 -48.02 43.61 15.96
CA ILE A 212 -49.21 43.18 16.71
C ILE A 212 -48.84 42.17 17.80
N ILE A 213 -47.95 41.21 17.50
CA ILE A 213 -47.47 40.22 18.48
C ILE A 213 -46.61 40.90 19.55
N TRP A 214 -45.81 41.89 19.15
CA TRP A 214 -44.95 42.65 20.05
C TRP A 214 -45.76 43.52 21.01
N GLU A 215 -46.75 44.26 20.53
CA GLU A 215 -47.62 45.11 21.38
C GLU A 215 -48.56 44.32 22.30
N SER A 216 -48.79 43.03 22.00
CA SER A 216 -49.57 42.11 22.85
C SER A 216 -48.79 41.57 24.06
N LEU A 217 -47.47 41.78 24.09
CA LEU A 217 -46.59 41.32 25.17
C LEU A 217 -46.49 42.36 26.30
N PRO A 218 -46.53 41.94 27.58
CA PRO A 218 -46.30 42.84 28.71
C PRO A 218 -44.92 43.50 28.65
N GLU A 219 -44.85 44.79 28.98
CA GLU A 219 -43.60 45.57 28.83
C GLU A 219 -42.43 45.00 29.67
N ASP A 220 -42.74 44.43 30.83
CA ASP A 220 -41.77 43.81 31.75
C ASP A 220 -41.09 42.55 31.16
N CYS A 221 -41.73 41.90 30.18
CA CYS A 221 -41.26 40.66 29.57
C CYS A 221 -40.41 40.87 28.31
N HIS A 222 -40.39 42.08 27.72
CA HIS A 222 -39.68 42.34 26.46
C HIS A 222 -38.18 42.04 26.56
N LEU A 223 -37.54 42.46 27.65
CA LEU A 223 -36.10 42.29 27.83
C LEU A 223 -35.70 40.81 27.92
N PHE A 224 -36.49 39.98 28.62
CA PHE A 224 -36.27 38.54 28.68
C PHE A 224 -36.43 37.86 27.32
N ILE A 225 -37.42 38.28 26.52
CA ILE A 225 -37.66 37.75 25.17
C ILE A 225 -36.51 38.11 24.22
N VAL A 226 -36.02 39.37 24.26
CA VAL A 226 -34.87 39.78 23.45
C VAL A 226 -33.62 38.97 23.82
N ILE A 227 -33.33 38.83 25.11
CA ILE A 227 -32.19 38.02 25.58
C ILE A 227 -32.33 36.56 25.11
N PHE A 228 -33.52 35.98 25.22
CA PHE A 228 -33.79 34.62 24.74
C PHE A 228 -33.54 34.48 23.23
N ILE A 229 -34.04 35.41 22.41
CA ILE A 229 -33.82 35.39 20.95
C ILE A 229 -32.34 35.53 20.60
N ILE A 230 -31.59 36.37 21.33
CA ILE A 230 -30.13 36.51 21.16
C ILE A 230 -29.42 35.19 21.49
N ILE A 231 -29.79 34.52 22.58
CA ILE A 231 -29.21 33.21 22.96
C ILE A 231 -29.49 32.16 21.86
N VAL A 232 -30.73 32.10 21.37
CA VAL A 232 -31.11 31.17 20.30
C VAL A 232 -30.34 31.49 19.01
N SER A 233 -30.20 32.78 18.66
CA SER A 233 -29.41 33.23 17.51
C SER A 233 -27.95 32.80 17.62
N VAL A 234 -27.32 33.01 18.78
CA VAL A 234 -25.92 32.58 19.03
C VAL A 234 -25.78 31.06 18.94
N LEU A 235 -26.70 30.30 19.51
CA LEU A 235 -26.71 28.83 19.40
C LEU A 235 -26.82 28.37 17.94
N LEU A 236 -27.69 28.99 17.14
CA LEU A 236 -27.82 28.68 15.71
C LEU A 236 -26.54 29.00 14.93
N LEU A 237 -25.85 30.09 15.25
CA LEU A 237 -24.56 30.45 14.64
C LEU A 237 -23.45 29.47 15.01
N ILE A 238 -23.40 28.99 16.26
CA ILE A 238 -22.46 27.95 16.69
C ILE A 238 -22.72 26.64 15.92
N LEU A 239 -23.99 26.23 15.82
CA LEU A 239 -24.38 25.03 15.06
C LEU A 239 -24.06 25.19 13.56
N ALA A 240 -24.27 26.38 12.99
CA ALA A 240 -23.90 26.68 11.61
C ALA A 240 -22.38 26.52 11.40
N GLN A 241 -21.55 27.05 12.29
CA GLN A 241 -20.09 26.91 12.21
C GLN A 241 -19.62 25.46 12.34
N TRP A 242 -20.28 24.64 13.16
CA TRP A 242 -19.98 23.20 13.22
C TRP A 242 -20.34 22.47 11.93
N HIS A 243 -21.47 22.79 11.31
CA HIS A 243 -21.88 22.18 10.04
C HIS A 243 -21.05 22.63 8.83
N ILE A 244 -20.40 23.80 8.88
CA ILE A 244 -19.56 24.31 7.78
C ILE A 244 -18.17 23.64 7.76
N ARG A 245 -17.81 22.78 8.72
CA ARG A 245 -16.52 22.06 8.69
C ARG A 245 -16.45 21.11 7.49
N LEU A 246 -15.75 21.55 6.44
CA LEU A 246 -15.57 20.81 5.21
C LEU A 246 -14.50 19.71 5.37
N GLN A 247 -14.80 18.53 4.85
CA GLN A 247 -13.80 17.48 4.67
C GLN A 247 -12.84 17.83 3.53
N PRO A 248 -11.57 17.40 3.58
CA PRO A 248 -10.62 17.61 2.48
C PRO A 248 -11.09 16.89 1.22
N THR A 249 -11.04 17.58 0.08
CA THR A 249 -11.33 17.02 -1.25
C THR A 249 -10.13 17.18 -2.17
N LEU A 250 -10.03 16.29 -3.16
CA LEU A 250 -9.02 16.33 -4.20
C LEU A 250 -9.28 17.48 -5.16
N SER A 251 -8.19 18.15 -5.55
CA SER A 251 -8.24 19.09 -6.67
C SER A 251 -8.49 18.35 -8.00
N ARG A 252 -9.05 19.07 -8.98
CA ARG A 252 -9.27 18.54 -10.34
C ARG A 252 -7.98 18.02 -10.98
N LYS A 253 -6.86 18.70 -10.74
CA LYS A 253 -5.53 18.28 -11.20
C LYS A 253 -5.11 16.94 -10.60
N GLN A 254 -5.28 16.76 -9.28
CA GLN A 254 -4.97 15.50 -8.59
C GLN A 254 -5.88 14.37 -9.07
N LYS A 255 -7.18 14.62 -9.24
CA LYS A 255 -8.13 13.61 -9.77
C LYS A 255 -7.71 13.16 -11.18
N ASN A 256 -7.40 14.10 -12.06
CA ASN A 256 -6.95 13.77 -13.42
C ASN A 256 -5.62 12.99 -13.43
N ALA A 257 -4.65 13.39 -12.60
CA ALA A 257 -3.37 12.68 -12.49
C ALA A 257 -3.52 11.23 -11.97
N LEU A 258 -4.49 10.98 -11.07
CA LEU A 258 -4.78 9.63 -10.61
C LEU A 258 -5.46 8.78 -11.71
N LEU A 259 -6.36 9.38 -12.50
CA LEU A 259 -6.98 8.71 -13.64
C LEU A 259 -5.97 8.34 -14.71
N GLU A 260 -5.06 9.25 -15.05
CA GLU A 260 -3.97 9.00 -16.01
C GLU A 260 -3.06 7.85 -15.53
N LYS A 261 -2.73 7.80 -14.23
CA LYS A 261 -1.97 6.70 -13.65
C LYS A 261 -2.72 5.37 -13.72
N ALA A 262 -4.04 5.36 -13.46
CA ALA A 262 -4.84 4.15 -13.58
C ALA A 262 -4.90 3.65 -15.03
N GLU A 263 -5.09 4.56 -15.99
CA GLU A 263 -5.10 4.25 -17.41
C GLU A 263 -3.75 3.70 -17.88
N TYR A 264 -2.64 4.31 -17.45
CA TYR A 264 -1.29 3.82 -17.72
C TYR A 264 -1.10 2.37 -17.22
N VAL A 265 -1.52 2.09 -15.98
CA VAL A 265 -1.42 0.75 -15.38
C VAL A 265 -2.24 -0.27 -16.17
N GLN A 266 -3.47 0.06 -16.54
CA GLN A 266 -4.34 -0.84 -17.30
C GLN A 266 -3.83 -1.09 -18.73
N THR A 267 -3.43 -0.05 -19.44
CA THR A 267 -3.16 -0.12 -20.88
C THR A 267 -1.74 -0.55 -21.17
N ILE A 268 -0.75 -0.02 -20.45
CA ILE A 268 0.67 -0.25 -20.77
C ILE A 268 1.18 -1.46 -20.01
N ILE A 269 0.95 -1.53 -18.70
CA ILE A 269 1.57 -2.58 -17.86
C ILE A 269 0.95 -3.96 -18.12
N LYS A 270 -0.38 -4.06 -18.25
CA LYS A 270 -1.04 -5.35 -18.56
C LYS A 270 -0.63 -5.88 -19.94
N ASN A 271 -0.53 -5.00 -20.95
CA ASN A 271 -0.03 -5.40 -22.27
C ASN A 271 1.46 -5.79 -22.22
N ARG A 272 2.27 -5.08 -21.44
CA ARG A 272 3.69 -5.38 -21.28
C ARG A 272 3.91 -6.74 -20.61
N LYS A 273 3.08 -7.15 -19.65
CA LYS A 273 3.12 -8.51 -19.06
C LYS A 273 3.03 -9.59 -20.14
N ARG A 274 2.06 -9.46 -21.06
CA ARG A 274 1.85 -10.44 -22.14
C ARG A 274 3.08 -10.52 -23.05
N GLN A 275 3.62 -9.37 -23.43
CA GLN A 275 4.86 -9.31 -24.22
C GLN A 275 6.03 -10.00 -23.52
N LEU A 276 6.25 -9.73 -22.23
CA LEU A 276 7.34 -10.31 -21.45
C LEU A 276 7.19 -11.83 -21.30
N TYR A 277 5.96 -12.32 -21.15
CA TYR A 277 5.68 -13.75 -21.10
C TYR A 277 5.93 -14.44 -22.45
N ASP A 278 5.47 -13.82 -23.54
CA ASP A 278 5.70 -14.33 -24.89
C ASP A 278 7.19 -14.32 -25.26
N GLU A 279 7.93 -13.29 -24.85
CA GLU A 279 9.39 -13.19 -25.04
C GLU A 279 10.13 -14.29 -24.28
N TYR A 280 9.76 -14.52 -23.01
CA TYR A 280 10.31 -15.61 -22.21
C TYR A 280 10.05 -16.98 -22.86
N LEU A 281 8.80 -17.27 -23.27
CA LEU A 281 8.47 -18.53 -23.94
C LEU A 281 9.26 -18.72 -25.24
N ARG A 282 9.43 -17.65 -26.03
CA ARG A 282 10.23 -17.71 -27.26
C ARG A 282 11.69 -18.05 -26.98
N GLN A 283 12.30 -17.43 -25.97
CA GLN A 283 13.67 -17.72 -25.58
C GLN A 283 13.81 -19.16 -25.10
N SER A 284 12.90 -19.63 -24.23
CA SER A 284 12.96 -21.00 -23.69
C SER A 284 12.76 -22.10 -24.76
N VAL A 285 11.93 -21.85 -25.78
CA VAL A 285 11.67 -22.81 -26.86
C VAL A 285 12.78 -22.78 -27.92
N ALA A 286 13.30 -21.60 -28.27
CA ALA A 286 14.38 -21.47 -29.25
C ALA A 286 15.68 -22.16 -28.79
N ASP A 287 15.94 -22.20 -27.48
CA ASP A 287 17.11 -22.89 -26.91
C ASP A 287 16.98 -24.42 -26.89
N HIS A 288 15.78 -24.98 -27.11
CA HIS A 288 15.57 -26.44 -27.20
C HIS A 288 15.76 -27.01 -28.63
N GLU A 289 15.90 -26.15 -29.65
CA GLU A 289 16.05 -26.54 -31.06
C GLU A 289 17.50 -26.44 -31.60
N LEU A 290 18.48 -26.11 -30.74
CA LEU A 290 19.93 -26.03 -31.04
C LEU A 290 20.70 -27.13 -30.29
#